data_AF-A0A8J6FJE9-F1
#
_entry.id   AF-A0A8J6FJE9-F1
#
_cell.length_a   1.000
_cell.length_b   1.000
_cell.length_c   1.000
_cell.angle_alpha   90.00
_cell.angle_beta   90.00
_cell.angle_gamma   90.00
#
_symmetry.space_group_name_H-M   'P 1'
#
loop_
_entity.id
_entity.type
_entity.pdbx_description
1 polymer ?
#
loop_
_entity_poly.entity_id
_entity_poly.type
_entity_poly.pdbx_seq_one_letter_code
_entity_poly.pdbx_strand_id
1 'polypeptide(L)'
;MFQYFLKFGDKPCCFTDLKVFVDLLSSSQHSSFINRLLGSLPLTPPTEGNLALPADIKAMQRHLCVVQLTRLVGLSYKMEKAQKQEAIREVIARYRHGLHFGKSCLKTELQFSDYYCLIGAHMMLDLWHDGDDWAVWQCLALLEEGLSNSSSNAQFKLLLIRIYCTLGAFEPAMELYGSLDAKHIQHDTIGYLLTRFAAPLGHYTAASQSFNAALRFFHSNQKDTSEYIIQAYKYGAFEKIPEFIAFRNRLNNSLHFAQVRTERMLLDLLLDANISTSLEENIKSMSLSPEEDDIPWKDLQDNRDLTVLFNWDSKDRDISVEHRQLSLEEEQIWLLIRSLTLRLVSGLTTLNHTSEPKNSEKATENGVSSKIGTVRNLIRQYEETLDSAKQFNERMIKYPFLGPPSSRLAGFLGSGSCQCQKEAFQLMNDIYELDTFGLDDSCEVQEKIGNRLKSSLCHLQELFHRCKGDLLVFQDGHCKVSPHVIENLVFFVEAISVVLWVSGYFAGVLRPFKSNLQKKKKKKKDSVATPPIFTGFQDYVTGLQTLLTNVTDYIRELETSLVALKIEDLSLNNVNFTEEEKKFTRMSSEKVHNSFVHSLQEIGDLLRKRLETIKKLKL
;
A
#
# COMPACT_ATOMS: atom_id res chain seq x y z
N MET A 1 2.80 -2.70 -42.51
CA MET A 1 3.58 -3.17 -41.34
C MET A 1 4.94 -3.79 -41.73
N PHE A 2 5.00 -4.90 -42.48
CA PHE A 2 6.30 -5.53 -42.84
C PHE A 2 7.31 -4.56 -43.52
N GLN A 3 6.87 -3.82 -44.55
CA GLN A 3 7.73 -2.83 -45.22
C GLN A 3 8.19 -1.69 -44.30
N TYR A 4 7.37 -1.32 -43.31
CA TYR A 4 7.73 -0.34 -42.30
C TYR A 4 8.87 -0.87 -41.43
N PHE A 5 8.73 -2.10 -40.92
CA PHE A 5 9.78 -2.77 -40.17
C PHE A 5 11.09 -2.90 -40.95
N LEU A 6 11.05 -3.22 -42.25
CA LEU A 6 12.27 -3.27 -43.06
C LEU A 6 13.04 -1.94 -43.04
N LYS A 7 12.32 -0.80 -43.08
CA LYS A 7 12.92 0.53 -43.08
C LYS A 7 13.33 1.01 -41.70
N PHE A 8 12.51 0.78 -40.68
CA PHE A 8 12.63 1.42 -39.37
C PHE A 8 12.92 0.44 -38.23
N GLY A 9 13.03 -0.86 -38.49
CA GLY A 9 13.15 -1.89 -37.44
C GLY A 9 14.40 -1.76 -36.57
N ASP A 10 15.45 -1.07 -37.01
CA ASP A 10 16.63 -0.76 -36.17
C ASP A 10 16.43 0.45 -35.24
N LYS A 11 15.26 1.11 -35.29
CA LYS A 11 14.92 2.25 -34.44
C LYS A 11 14.06 1.79 -33.25
N PRO A 12 14.35 2.23 -32.02
CA PRO A 12 13.55 1.88 -30.84
C PRO A 12 12.05 2.20 -30.96
N CYS A 13 11.69 3.25 -31.70
CA CYS A 13 10.29 3.65 -31.91
C CYS A 13 9.49 2.70 -32.84
N CYS A 14 10.15 1.79 -33.57
CA CYS A 14 9.46 0.92 -34.52
C CYS A 14 8.34 0.10 -33.86
N PHE A 15 8.52 -0.31 -32.60
CA PHE A 15 7.48 -0.99 -31.84
C PHE A 15 6.26 -0.08 -31.59
N THR A 16 6.47 1.11 -31.03
CA THR A 16 5.36 2.03 -30.68
C THR A 16 4.57 2.46 -31.91
N ASP A 17 5.27 2.67 -33.03
CA ASP A 17 4.65 3.04 -34.30
C ASP A 17 3.80 1.90 -34.88
N LEU A 18 4.23 0.64 -34.70
CA LEU A 18 3.49 -0.53 -35.16
C LEU A 18 2.37 -0.95 -34.20
N LYS A 19 2.51 -0.70 -32.89
CA LYS A 19 1.55 -1.11 -31.85
C LYS A 19 0.13 -0.65 -32.17
N VAL A 20 -0.03 0.60 -32.60
CA VAL A 20 -1.35 1.19 -32.89
C VAL A 20 -2.05 0.59 -34.13
N PHE A 21 -1.32 -0.14 -34.98
CA PHE A 21 -1.86 -0.76 -36.20
C PHE A 21 -1.94 -2.28 -36.13
N VAL A 22 -1.58 -2.89 -34.99
CA VAL A 22 -1.55 -4.35 -34.84
C VAL A 22 -2.93 -4.98 -35.01
N ASP A 23 -4.00 -4.24 -34.65
CA ASP A 23 -5.41 -4.65 -34.80
C ASP A 23 -5.83 -4.86 -36.27
N LEU A 24 -5.02 -4.43 -37.25
CA LEU A 24 -5.24 -4.73 -38.67
C LEU A 24 -4.88 -6.16 -39.05
N LEU A 25 -4.12 -6.88 -38.21
CA LEU A 25 -3.79 -8.28 -38.40
C LEU A 25 -4.88 -9.15 -37.77
N SER A 26 -5.32 -10.19 -38.47
CA SER A 26 -6.17 -11.20 -37.85
C SER A 26 -5.34 -12.13 -36.95
N SER A 27 -5.96 -12.71 -35.92
CA SER A 27 -5.29 -13.67 -35.02
C SER A 27 -4.62 -14.84 -35.74
N SER A 28 -5.16 -15.26 -36.89
CA SER A 28 -4.60 -16.29 -37.77
C SER A 28 -3.31 -15.86 -38.51
N GLN A 29 -3.09 -14.56 -38.67
CA GLN A 29 -1.92 -13.98 -39.33
C GLN A 29 -0.76 -13.69 -38.38
N HIS A 30 -0.98 -13.73 -37.05
CA HIS A 30 0.04 -13.35 -36.06
C HIS A 30 1.32 -14.17 -36.23
N SER A 31 1.23 -15.51 -36.27
CA SER A 31 2.41 -16.37 -36.41
C SER A 31 3.11 -16.20 -37.75
N SER A 32 2.36 -16.09 -38.86
CA SER A 32 2.96 -15.92 -40.19
C SER A 32 3.62 -14.55 -40.36
N PHE A 33 3.06 -13.50 -39.75
CA PHE A 33 3.65 -12.16 -39.70
C PHE A 33 4.97 -12.17 -38.93
N ILE A 34 5.00 -12.73 -37.71
CA ILE A 34 6.22 -12.82 -36.91
C ILE A 34 7.30 -13.65 -37.61
N ASN A 35 6.95 -14.81 -38.18
CA ASN A 35 7.89 -15.64 -38.94
C ASN A 35 8.48 -14.89 -40.15
N ARG A 36 7.65 -14.08 -40.84
CA ARG A 36 8.12 -13.25 -41.95
C ARG A 36 9.10 -12.17 -41.49
N LEU A 37 8.90 -11.57 -40.31
CA LEU A 37 9.84 -10.61 -39.74
C LEU A 37 11.16 -11.30 -39.35
N LEU A 38 11.09 -12.43 -38.66
CA LEU A 38 12.26 -13.24 -38.27
C LEU A 38 13.11 -13.62 -39.48
N GLY A 39 12.48 -14.07 -40.58
CA GLY A 39 13.19 -14.43 -41.82
C GLY A 39 13.87 -13.26 -42.54
N SER A 40 13.58 -12.01 -42.14
CA SER A 40 14.24 -10.82 -42.68
C SER A 40 15.40 -10.30 -41.83
N LEU A 41 15.67 -10.93 -40.68
CA LEU A 41 16.69 -10.47 -39.75
C LEU A 41 18.11 -10.88 -40.21
N PRO A 42 19.09 -9.97 -40.18
CA PRO A 42 20.49 -10.29 -40.45
C PRO A 42 21.15 -10.88 -39.19
N LEU A 43 20.75 -12.09 -38.80
CA LEU A 43 21.38 -12.83 -37.69
C LEU A 43 22.55 -13.67 -38.18
N THR A 44 23.50 -13.98 -37.29
CA THR A 44 24.54 -14.95 -37.62
C THR A 44 23.92 -16.32 -37.93
N PRO A 45 24.46 -17.08 -38.91
CA PRO A 45 23.96 -18.42 -39.17
C PRO A 45 24.10 -19.25 -37.89
N PRO A 46 23.05 -19.97 -37.45
CA PRO A 46 23.18 -20.86 -36.31
C PRO A 46 24.17 -21.97 -36.67
N THR A 47 25.32 -22.02 -35.99
CA THR A 47 26.13 -23.25 -35.95
C THR A 47 25.38 -24.29 -35.13
N GLU A 48 25.41 -25.57 -35.52
CA GLU A 48 24.67 -26.65 -34.82
C GLU A 48 24.77 -26.54 -33.30
N GLY A 49 23.62 -26.39 -32.64
CA GLY A 49 23.51 -26.29 -31.18
C GLY A 49 23.67 -24.89 -30.57
N ASN A 50 23.98 -23.84 -31.35
CA ASN A 50 24.17 -22.48 -30.84
C ASN A 50 23.04 -21.51 -31.23
N LEU A 51 22.70 -20.62 -30.31
CA LEU A 51 21.72 -19.55 -30.50
C LEU A 51 22.16 -18.57 -31.60
N ALA A 52 21.25 -18.19 -32.50
CA ALA A 52 21.51 -17.14 -33.49
C ALA A 52 21.56 -15.76 -32.80
N LEU A 53 22.69 -15.07 -32.92
CA LEU A 53 22.98 -13.82 -32.23
C LEU A 53 23.09 -12.65 -33.22
N PRO A 54 22.73 -11.42 -32.81
CA PRO A 54 22.92 -10.24 -33.66
C PRO A 54 24.41 -9.88 -33.78
N ALA A 55 24.84 -9.52 -35.00
CA ALA A 55 26.22 -9.12 -35.28
C ALA A 55 26.50 -7.64 -34.97
N ASP A 56 25.47 -6.80 -34.97
CA ASP A 56 25.58 -5.38 -34.67
C ASP A 56 24.34 -4.83 -33.93
N ILE A 57 24.41 -3.57 -33.51
CA ILE A 57 23.32 -2.88 -32.80
C ILE A 57 22.03 -2.86 -33.63
N LYS A 58 22.12 -2.67 -34.96
CA LYS A 58 20.93 -2.56 -35.82
C LYS A 58 20.19 -3.90 -35.93
N ALA A 59 20.93 -4.98 -36.14
CA ALA A 59 20.41 -6.34 -36.14
C ALA A 59 19.77 -6.68 -34.78
N MET A 60 20.42 -6.27 -33.70
CA MET A 60 19.90 -6.46 -32.35
C MET A 60 18.59 -5.72 -32.09
N GLN A 61 18.50 -4.43 -32.47
CA GLN A 61 17.28 -3.64 -32.32
C GLN A 61 16.13 -4.20 -33.18
N ARG A 62 16.42 -4.68 -34.39
CA ARG A 62 15.44 -5.36 -35.26
C ARG A 62 14.90 -6.61 -34.59
N HIS A 63 15.78 -7.49 -34.09
CA HIS A 63 15.35 -8.69 -33.39
C HIS A 63 14.53 -8.34 -32.13
N LEU A 64 14.99 -7.37 -31.33
CA LEU A 64 14.30 -6.92 -30.12
C LEU A 64 12.87 -6.43 -30.43
N CYS A 65 12.71 -5.64 -31.50
CA CYS A 65 11.40 -5.21 -31.98
C CYS A 65 10.51 -6.41 -32.36
N VAL A 66 11.07 -7.45 -32.98
CA VAL A 66 10.32 -8.69 -33.28
C VAL A 66 9.90 -9.41 -32.00
N VAL A 67 10.76 -9.48 -30.97
CA VAL A 67 10.38 -10.08 -29.67
C VAL A 67 9.25 -9.30 -29.00
N GLN A 68 9.34 -7.95 -28.99
CA GLN A 68 8.27 -7.08 -28.47
C GLN A 68 6.95 -7.29 -29.22
N LEU A 69 6.99 -7.36 -30.56
CA LEU A 69 5.82 -7.64 -31.38
C LEU A 69 5.26 -9.04 -31.12
N THR A 70 6.12 -10.04 -30.90
CA THR A 70 5.72 -11.42 -30.58
C THR A 70 4.94 -11.49 -29.27
N ARG A 71 5.36 -10.72 -28.27
CA ARG A 71 4.61 -10.57 -27.01
C ARG A 71 3.29 -9.83 -27.23
N LEU A 72 3.30 -8.72 -27.97
CA LEU A 72 2.11 -7.90 -28.26
C LEU A 72 1.02 -8.68 -28.99
N VAL A 73 1.38 -9.54 -29.94
CA VAL A 73 0.41 -10.38 -30.67
C VAL A 73 -0.07 -11.61 -29.88
N GLY A 74 0.39 -11.75 -28.62
CA GLY A 74 -0.04 -12.76 -27.67
C GLY A 74 0.60 -14.13 -27.86
N LEU A 75 1.66 -14.27 -28.68
CA LEU A 75 2.29 -15.58 -28.93
C LEU A 75 3.07 -16.09 -27.72
N SER A 76 3.73 -15.20 -26.98
CA SER A 76 4.50 -15.57 -25.77
C SER A 76 3.63 -16.20 -24.68
N TYR A 77 2.34 -15.82 -24.58
CA TYR A 77 1.43 -16.38 -23.58
C TYR A 77 0.89 -17.75 -23.94
N LYS A 78 0.85 -18.07 -25.23
CA LYS A 78 0.38 -19.37 -25.74
C LYS A 78 1.45 -20.47 -25.62
N MET A 79 2.67 -20.09 -25.26
CA MET A 79 3.77 -21.03 -25.05
C MET A 79 3.49 -21.90 -23.81
N GLU A 80 3.80 -23.19 -23.93
CA GLU A 80 3.83 -24.08 -22.79
C GLU A 80 4.98 -23.68 -21.83
N LYS A 81 4.90 -24.12 -20.57
CA LYS A 81 5.88 -23.76 -19.54
C LYS A 81 7.34 -24.00 -19.96
N ALA A 82 7.64 -25.17 -20.54
CA ALA A 82 8.98 -25.50 -21.01
C ALA A 82 9.46 -24.56 -22.15
N GLN A 83 8.55 -24.18 -23.05
CA GLN A 83 8.84 -23.23 -24.13
C GLN A 83 9.05 -21.81 -23.60
N LYS A 84 8.26 -21.38 -22.61
CA LYS A 84 8.47 -20.09 -21.92
C LYS A 84 9.83 -20.05 -21.24
N GLN A 85 10.22 -21.12 -20.54
CA GLN A 85 11.53 -21.22 -19.89
C GLN A 85 12.68 -21.15 -20.90
N GLU A 86 12.57 -21.83 -22.04
CA GLU A 86 13.58 -21.73 -23.10
C GLU A 86 13.65 -20.32 -23.69
N ALA A 87 12.49 -19.71 -23.99
CA ALA A 87 12.44 -18.34 -24.49
C ALA A 87 13.03 -17.32 -23.50
N ILE A 88 12.85 -17.53 -22.19
CA ILE A 88 13.50 -16.74 -21.14
C ILE A 88 15.03 -16.91 -21.20
N ARG A 89 15.53 -18.15 -21.26
CA ARG A 89 16.98 -18.43 -21.39
C ARG A 89 17.57 -17.75 -22.62
N GLU A 90 16.90 -17.88 -23.75
CA GLU A 90 17.27 -17.26 -25.01
C GLU A 90 17.33 -15.73 -24.96
N VAL A 91 16.35 -15.10 -24.32
CA VAL A 91 16.28 -13.64 -24.17
C VAL A 91 17.38 -13.14 -23.23
N ILE A 92 17.67 -13.84 -22.14
CA ILE A 92 18.78 -13.51 -21.23
C ILE A 92 20.13 -13.66 -21.94
N ALA A 93 20.32 -14.72 -22.71
CA ALA A 93 21.53 -14.92 -23.49
C ALA A 93 21.75 -13.76 -24.49
N ARG A 94 20.69 -13.28 -25.14
CA ARG A 94 20.75 -12.11 -26.03
C ARG A 94 20.98 -10.79 -25.28
N TYR A 95 20.42 -10.63 -24.08
CA TYR A 95 20.71 -9.50 -23.20
C TYR A 95 22.21 -9.41 -22.90
N ARG A 96 22.80 -10.51 -22.38
CA ARG A 96 24.21 -10.60 -22.00
C ARG A 96 25.14 -10.44 -23.19
N HIS A 97 24.82 -11.06 -24.33
CA HIS A 97 25.54 -10.83 -25.58
C HIS A 97 25.52 -9.34 -25.93
N GLY A 98 24.35 -8.71 -25.95
CA GLY A 98 24.19 -7.31 -26.33
C GLY A 98 25.00 -6.30 -25.50
N LEU A 99 25.36 -6.61 -24.25
CA LEU A 99 26.20 -5.75 -23.40
C LEU A 99 27.56 -5.41 -24.05
N HIS A 100 28.10 -6.30 -24.89
CA HIS A 100 29.36 -6.01 -25.59
C HIS A 100 29.30 -4.78 -26.51
N PHE A 101 28.12 -4.44 -27.04
CA PHE A 101 27.93 -3.31 -27.93
C PHE A 101 27.90 -1.97 -27.18
N GLY A 102 27.57 -1.98 -25.90
CA GLY A 102 27.43 -0.78 -25.06
C GLY A 102 28.54 -0.61 -24.03
N LYS A 103 29.70 -1.27 -24.19
CA LYS A 103 30.86 -1.11 -23.31
C LYS A 103 31.38 0.34 -23.23
N SER A 104 31.15 1.12 -24.28
CA SER A 104 31.53 2.53 -24.36
C SER A 104 30.41 3.49 -23.94
N CYS A 105 29.23 3.00 -23.57
CA CYS A 105 28.13 3.85 -23.13
C CYS A 105 28.49 4.58 -21.84
N LEU A 106 28.06 5.83 -21.73
CA LEU A 106 28.13 6.57 -20.46
C LEU A 106 27.18 5.92 -19.44
N LYS A 107 27.45 6.09 -18.14
CA LYS A 107 26.56 5.58 -17.08
C LYS A 107 25.13 6.13 -17.14
N THR A 108 24.96 7.29 -17.78
CA THR A 108 23.69 7.97 -18.02
C THR A 108 22.94 7.45 -19.25
N GLU A 109 23.62 6.70 -20.12
CA GLU A 109 23.03 6.09 -21.30
C GLU A 109 22.55 4.68 -20.98
N LEU A 110 21.43 4.28 -21.59
CA LEU A 110 20.91 2.93 -21.46
C LEU A 110 21.75 1.96 -22.30
N GLN A 111 21.86 0.71 -21.84
CA GLN A 111 22.43 -0.33 -22.67
C GLN A 111 21.47 -0.67 -23.81
N PHE A 112 22.01 -0.92 -25.01
CA PHE A 112 21.20 -1.22 -26.19
C PHE A 112 20.34 -2.49 -26.03
N SER A 113 20.74 -3.41 -25.15
CA SER A 113 20.05 -4.68 -24.90
C SER A 113 19.14 -4.69 -23.66
N ASP A 114 18.98 -3.56 -22.96
CA ASP A 114 18.20 -3.49 -21.70
C ASP A 114 16.77 -4.04 -21.82
N TYR A 115 16.13 -3.86 -22.97
CA TYR A 115 14.76 -4.35 -23.15
C TYR A 115 14.66 -5.86 -23.30
N TYR A 116 15.75 -6.58 -23.64
CA TYR A 116 15.75 -8.04 -23.49
C TYR A 116 15.64 -8.43 -22.02
N CYS A 117 16.39 -7.75 -21.13
CA CYS A 117 16.27 -7.97 -19.69
C CYS A 117 14.84 -7.73 -19.20
N LEU A 118 14.20 -6.61 -19.59
CA LEU A 118 12.79 -6.34 -19.23
C LEU A 118 11.82 -7.40 -19.76
N ILE A 119 11.98 -7.85 -21.01
CA ILE A 119 11.10 -8.90 -21.57
C ILE A 119 11.28 -10.22 -20.81
N GLY A 120 12.53 -10.59 -20.48
CA GLY A 120 12.83 -11.76 -19.66
C GLY A 120 12.17 -11.66 -18.28
N ALA A 121 12.27 -10.49 -17.64
CA ALA A 121 11.62 -10.20 -16.36
C ALA A 121 10.09 -10.34 -16.46
N HIS A 122 9.45 -9.75 -17.47
CA HIS A 122 8.00 -9.88 -17.65
C HIS A 122 7.55 -11.34 -17.86
N MET A 123 8.31 -12.13 -18.63
CA MET A 123 8.03 -13.55 -18.82
C MET A 123 8.20 -14.37 -17.53
N MET A 124 9.17 -14.02 -16.67
CA MET A 124 9.31 -14.63 -15.34
C MET A 124 8.16 -14.22 -14.40
N LEU A 125 7.69 -12.98 -14.48
CA LEU A 125 6.51 -12.53 -13.73
C LEU A 125 5.25 -13.28 -14.18
N ASP A 126 5.12 -13.59 -15.48
CA ASP A 126 4.05 -14.45 -15.97
C ASP A 126 4.12 -15.85 -15.33
N LEU A 127 5.32 -16.45 -15.23
CA LEU A 127 5.51 -17.74 -14.56
C LEU A 127 5.19 -17.67 -13.05
N TRP A 128 5.62 -16.60 -12.37
CA TRP A 128 5.30 -16.40 -10.97
C TRP A 128 3.79 -16.28 -10.75
N HIS A 129 3.10 -15.55 -11.61
CA HIS A 129 1.64 -15.46 -11.60
C HIS A 129 0.96 -16.83 -11.84
N ASP A 130 1.57 -17.67 -12.68
CA ASP A 130 1.12 -19.05 -12.94
C ASP A 130 1.46 -20.03 -11.78
N GLY A 131 2.13 -19.57 -10.72
CA GLY A 131 2.42 -20.32 -9.48
C GLY A 131 3.87 -20.77 -9.28
N ASP A 132 4.80 -20.35 -10.15
CA ASP A 132 6.22 -20.69 -10.04
C ASP A 132 7.00 -19.70 -9.15
N ASP A 133 7.02 -19.95 -7.84
CA ASP A 133 7.66 -19.06 -6.84
C ASP A 133 9.17 -18.81 -7.09
N TRP A 134 9.89 -19.73 -7.74
CA TRP A 134 11.31 -19.51 -8.06
C TRP A 134 11.50 -18.37 -9.07
N ALA A 135 10.50 -18.08 -9.91
CA ALA A 135 10.63 -17.15 -11.03
C ALA A 135 10.77 -15.70 -10.56
N VAL A 136 10.16 -15.31 -9.43
CA VAL A 136 10.32 -13.95 -8.89
C VAL A 136 11.75 -13.68 -8.42
N TRP A 137 12.41 -14.68 -7.84
CA TRP A 137 13.80 -14.56 -7.39
C TRP A 137 14.78 -14.45 -8.55
N GLN A 138 14.56 -15.23 -9.61
CA GLN A 138 15.35 -15.08 -10.83
C GLN A 138 15.06 -13.73 -11.52
N CYS A 139 13.82 -13.25 -11.47
CA CYS A 139 13.43 -11.95 -12.01
C CYS A 139 14.16 -10.81 -11.27
N LEU A 140 14.16 -10.83 -9.94
CA LEU A 140 14.95 -9.89 -9.13
C LEU A 140 16.43 -9.95 -9.48
N ALA A 141 17.00 -11.16 -9.57
CA ALA A 141 18.41 -11.34 -9.91
C ALA A 141 18.76 -10.75 -11.28
N LEU A 142 17.92 -10.99 -12.29
CA LEU A 142 18.10 -10.46 -13.64
C LEU A 142 17.99 -8.92 -13.68
N LEU A 143 17.03 -8.35 -12.95
CA LEU A 143 16.83 -6.90 -12.89
C LEU A 143 17.95 -6.20 -12.12
N GLU A 144 18.46 -6.80 -11.05
CA GLU A 144 19.63 -6.31 -10.31
C GLU A 144 20.92 -6.41 -11.15
N GLU A 145 21.11 -7.50 -11.90
CA GLU A 145 22.16 -7.61 -12.92
C GLU A 145 22.02 -6.49 -13.97
N GLY A 146 20.80 -6.29 -14.48
CA GLY A 146 20.43 -5.22 -15.40
C GLY A 146 20.82 -3.83 -14.87
N LEU A 147 20.42 -3.53 -13.65
CA LEU A 147 20.68 -2.24 -13.01
C LEU A 147 22.18 -2.03 -12.74
N SER A 148 22.93 -3.09 -12.44
CA SER A 148 24.40 -2.99 -12.28
C SER A 148 25.11 -2.62 -13.59
N ASN A 149 24.54 -3.00 -14.74
CA ASN A 149 25.07 -2.70 -16.07
C ASN A 149 24.50 -1.40 -16.67
N SER A 150 23.31 -0.97 -16.23
CA SER A 150 22.56 0.19 -16.73
C SER A 150 21.91 0.97 -15.56
N SER A 151 22.76 1.57 -14.72
CA SER A 151 22.35 2.20 -13.44
C SER A 151 21.32 3.34 -13.55
N SER A 152 21.17 3.93 -14.74
CA SER A 152 20.22 5.01 -15.03
C SER A 152 18.88 4.50 -15.58
N ASN A 153 18.69 3.18 -15.71
CA ASN A 153 17.47 2.63 -16.28
C ASN A 153 16.30 2.72 -15.30
N ALA A 154 15.39 3.67 -15.56
CA ALA A 154 14.22 3.89 -14.72
C ALA A 154 13.24 2.70 -14.73
N GLN A 155 13.14 1.95 -15.84
CA GLN A 155 12.21 0.82 -15.94
C GLN A 155 12.65 -0.34 -15.04
N PHE A 156 13.96 -0.61 -14.94
CA PHE A 156 14.47 -1.59 -13.97
C PHE A 156 14.15 -1.17 -12.53
N LYS A 157 14.41 0.09 -12.17
CA LYS A 157 14.13 0.62 -10.84
C LYS A 157 12.63 0.53 -10.49
N LEU A 158 11.76 0.99 -11.38
CA LEU A 158 10.30 0.96 -11.19
C LEU A 158 9.77 -0.47 -11.04
N LEU A 159 10.26 -1.41 -11.86
CA LEU A 159 9.84 -2.80 -11.79
C LEU A 159 10.37 -3.50 -10.51
N LEU A 160 11.61 -3.22 -10.12
CA LEU A 160 12.17 -3.69 -8.85
C LEU A 160 11.37 -3.16 -7.65
N ILE A 161 11.02 -1.86 -7.62
CA ILE A 161 10.14 -1.26 -6.60
C ILE A 161 8.83 -2.05 -6.52
N ARG A 162 8.19 -2.29 -7.67
CA ARG A 162 6.92 -3.02 -7.75
C ARG A 162 7.04 -4.44 -7.19
N ILE A 163 8.10 -5.18 -7.56
CA ILE A 163 8.32 -6.56 -7.12
C ILE A 163 8.63 -6.59 -5.62
N TYR A 164 9.57 -5.78 -5.14
CA TYR A 164 9.93 -5.73 -3.72
C TYR A 164 8.73 -5.38 -2.84
N CYS A 165 7.95 -4.36 -3.19
CA CYS A 165 6.73 -4.03 -2.45
C CYS A 165 5.70 -5.18 -2.49
N THR A 166 5.58 -5.91 -3.60
CA THR A 166 4.68 -7.08 -3.69
C THR A 166 5.15 -8.24 -2.83
N LEU A 167 6.47 -8.43 -2.67
CA LEU A 167 7.06 -9.40 -1.75
C LEU A 167 7.03 -8.95 -0.28
N GLY A 168 6.63 -7.70 -0.02
CA GLY A 168 6.57 -7.09 1.31
C GLY A 168 7.88 -6.45 1.79
N ALA A 169 8.88 -6.32 0.93
CA ALA A 169 10.14 -5.65 1.24
C ALA A 169 10.09 -4.19 0.80
N PHE A 170 10.08 -3.25 1.75
CA PHE A 170 9.94 -1.82 1.45
C PHE A 170 11.28 -1.08 1.40
N GLU A 171 12.24 -1.45 2.23
CA GLU A 171 13.54 -0.77 2.32
C GLU A 171 14.28 -0.68 0.96
N PRO A 172 14.46 -1.78 0.20
CA PRO A 172 15.08 -1.68 -1.13
C PRO A 172 14.25 -0.86 -2.12
N ALA A 173 12.92 -0.85 -1.99
CA ALA A 173 12.05 -0.03 -2.84
C ALA A 173 12.27 1.48 -2.57
N MET A 174 12.44 1.87 -1.31
CA MET A 174 12.76 3.25 -0.93
C MET A 174 14.12 3.69 -1.49
N GLU A 175 15.15 2.86 -1.39
CA GLU A 175 16.49 3.16 -1.96
C GLU A 175 16.42 3.35 -3.49
N LEU A 176 15.73 2.45 -4.18
CA LEU A 176 15.54 2.51 -5.63
C LEU A 176 14.78 3.77 -6.03
N TYR A 177 13.71 4.14 -5.31
CA TYR A 177 12.96 5.36 -5.57
C TYR A 177 13.79 6.62 -5.30
N GLY A 178 14.59 6.63 -4.23
CA GLY A 178 15.56 7.69 -3.97
C GLY A 178 16.54 7.87 -5.13
N SER A 179 16.99 6.75 -5.73
CA SER A 179 17.87 6.78 -6.91
C SER A 179 17.20 7.19 -8.22
N LEU A 180 15.86 7.22 -8.29
CA LEU A 180 15.13 7.79 -9.44
C LEU A 180 15.16 9.31 -9.43
N ASP A 181 15.46 9.92 -8.26
CA ASP A 181 15.48 11.37 -8.07
C ASP A 181 14.15 12.03 -8.51
N ALA A 182 13.03 11.43 -8.09
CA ALA A 182 11.68 11.89 -8.43
C ALA A 182 11.42 13.27 -7.81
N LYS A 183 11.05 14.26 -8.66
CA LYS A 183 10.88 15.67 -8.28
C LYS A 183 9.52 16.22 -8.69
N HIS A 184 9.08 17.21 -7.91
CA HIS A 184 7.91 18.05 -8.22
C HIS A 184 6.69 17.21 -8.61
N ILE A 185 6.17 17.38 -9.84
CA ILE A 185 4.97 16.70 -10.34
C ILE A 185 5.05 15.18 -10.27
N GLN A 186 6.27 14.60 -10.25
CA GLN A 186 6.45 13.16 -10.10
C GLN A 186 5.98 12.65 -8.73
N HIS A 187 5.94 13.49 -7.70
CA HIS A 187 5.33 13.10 -6.43
C HIS A 187 3.82 12.83 -6.55
N ASP A 188 3.12 13.46 -7.50
CA ASP A 188 1.70 13.19 -7.77
C ASP A 188 1.51 11.97 -8.68
N THR A 189 2.35 11.84 -9.70
CA THR A 189 2.17 10.82 -10.75
C THR A 189 2.75 9.46 -10.38
N ILE A 190 3.90 9.40 -9.71
CA ILE A 190 4.60 8.14 -9.36
C ILE A 190 4.86 7.98 -7.86
N GLY A 191 4.61 9.00 -7.04
CA GLY A 191 4.79 8.96 -5.58
C GLY A 191 3.96 7.87 -4.89
N TYR A 192 2.82 7.50 -5.49
CA TYR A 192 1.97 6.41 -5.03
C TYR A 192 2.70 5.06 -4.95
N LEU A 193 3.79 4.87 -5.72
CA LEU A 193 4.60 3.65 -5.68
C LEU A 193 5.34 3.45 -4.35
N LEU A 194 5.51 4.50 -3.54
CA LEU A 194 6.07 4.40 -2.19
C LEU A 194 5.00 4.54 -1.11
N THR A 195 4.25 5.64 -1.13
CA THR A 195 3.34 6.04 -0.05
C THR A 195 2.28 4.97 0.23
N ARG A 196 1.93 4.18 -0.78
CA ARG A 196 0.97 3.08 -0.71
C ARG A 196 1.47 1.90 0.11
N PHE A 197 2.79 1.68 0.18
CA PHE A 197 3.38 0.48 0.78
C PHE A 197 4.15 0.75 2.07
N ALA A 198 4.62 1.98 2.29
CA ALA A 198 5.50 2.30 3.41
C ALA A 198 4.93 1.91 4.79
N ALA A 199 3.82 2.54 5.22
CA ALA A 199 3.18 2.23 6.50
C ALA A 199 2.54 0.82 6.52
N PRO A 200 1.88 0.35 5.44
CA PRO A 200 1.29 -0.99 5.39
C PRO A 200 2.29 -2.15 5.55
N LEU A 201 3.56 -1.93 5.19
CA LEU A 201 4.64 -2.88 5.39
C LEU A 201 5.43 -2.64 6.69
N GLY A 202 4.93 -1.78 7.60
CA GLY A 202 5.52 -1.58 8.92
C GLY A 202 6.73 -0.65 8.96
N HIS A 203 7.03 0.10 7.88
CA HIS A 203 8.12 1.09 7.85
C HIS A 203 7.57 2.48 8.14
N TYR A 204 7.20 2.75 9.39
CA TYR A 204 6.59 4.00 9.82
C TYR A 204 7.52 5.20 9.66
N THR A 205 8.82 5.04 9.92
CA THR A 205 9.81 6.11 9.73
C THR A 205 9.88 6.53 8.26
N ALA A 206 9.98 5.55 7.36
CA ALA A 206 10.03 5.81 5.92
C ALA A 206 8.70 6.33 5.37
N ALA A 207 7.57 5.87 5.91
CA ALA A 207 6.24 6.39 5.58
C ALA A 207 6.13 7.87 5.95
N SER A 208 6.56 8.24 7.15
CA SER A 208 6.60 9.62 7.63
C SER A 208 7.39 10.53 6.68
N GLN A 209 8.57 10.09 6.24
CA GLN A 209 9.41 10.84 5.29
C GLN A 209 8.75 10.96 3.91
N SER A 210 8.19 9.86 3.39
CA SER A 210 7.53 9.81 2.08
C SER A 210 6.30 10.73 2.03
N PHE A 211 5.46 10.68 3.07
CA PHE A 211 4.29 11.57 3.18
C PHE A 211 4.70 13.04 3.27
N ASN A 212 5.71 13.36 4.08
CA ASN A 212 6.21 14.73 4.19
C ASN A 212 6.79 15.25 2.87
N ALA A 213 7.49 14.42 2.09
CA ALA A 213 7.99 14.80 0.78
C ALA A 213 6.84 15.14 -0.19
N ALA A 214 5.80 14.30 -0.26
CA ALA A 214 4.63 14.54 -1.10
C ALA A 214 3.83 15.78 -0.65
N LEU A 215 3.55 15.95 0.65
CA LEU A 215 2.82 17.12 1.16
C LEU A 215 3.58 18.43 0.91
N ARG A 216 4.91 18.44 1.05
CA ARG A 216 5.73 19.61 0.71
C ARG A 216 5.54 20.02 -0.75
N PHE A 217 5.49 19.06 -1.67
CA PHE A 217 5.19 19.34 -3.07
C PHE A 217 3.80 19.95 -3.24
N PHE A 218 2.74 19.33 -2.71
CA PHE A 218 1.38 19.83 -2.90
C PHE A 218 1.17 21.24 -2.32
N HIS A 219 1.64 21.49 -1.10
CA HIS A 219 1.54 22.82 -0.47
C HIS A 219 2.38 23.88 -1.18
N SER A 220 3.59 23.54 -1.65
CA SER A 220 4.39 24.49 -2.44
C SER A 220 3.71 24.80 -3.76
N ASN A 221 3.16 23.79 -4.44
CA ASN A 221 2.47 23.96 -5.71
C ASN A 221 1.22 24.87 -5.60
N GLN A 222 0.47 24.80 -4.50
CA GLN A 222 -0.67 25.69 -4.24
C GLN A 222 -0.26 27.15 -4.25
N LYS A 223 0.87 27.46 -3.61
CA LYS A 223 1.44 28.81 -3.55
C LYS A 223 2.01 29.23 -4.92
N ASP A 224 2.89 28.40 -5.48
CA ASP A 224 3.64 28.71 -6.69
C ASP A 224 2.73 28.88 -7.90
N THR A 225 1.76 27.98 -8.09
CA THR A 225 0.82 28.08 -9.23
C THR A 225 -0.03 29.35 -9.14
N SER A 226 -0.41 29.77 -7.93
CA SER A 226 -1.16 31.02 -7.74
C SER A 226 -0.31 32.25 -8.12
N GLU A 227 0.99 32.23 -7.83
CA GLU A 227 1.91 33.29 -8.25
C GLU A 227 2.10 33.30 -9.78
N TYR A 228 2.27 32.13 -10.41
CA TYR A 228 2.42 32.05 -11.87
C TYR A 228 1.16 32.51 -12.62
N ILE A 229 -0.04 32.32 -12.06
CA ILE A 229 -1.28 32.91 -12.60
C ILE A 229 -1.21 34.44 -12.58
N ILE A 230 -0.75 35.05 -11.48
CA ILE A 230 -0.58 36.51 -11.37
C ILE A 230 0.45 37.00 -12.39
N GLN A 231 1.56 36.27 -12.55
CA GLN A 231 2.59 36.61 -13.53
C GLN A 231 2.06 36.51 -14.97
N ALA A 232 1.19 35.54 -15.28
CA ALA A 232 0.57 35.43 -16.60
C ALA A 232 -0.23 36.68 -16.99
N TYR A 233 -0.95 37.31 -16.05
CA TYR A 233 -1.58 38.62 -16.28
C TYR A 233 -0.55 39.72 -16.57
N LYS A 234 0.55 39.77 -15.80
CA LYS A 234 1.61 40.78 -15.96
C LYS A 234 2.31 40.69 -17.32
N TYR A 235 2.53 39.48 -17.82
CA TYR A 235 3.23 39.23 -19.09
C TYR A 235 2.30 39.09 -20.30
N GLY A 236 0.98 39.29 -20.12
CA GLY A 236 0.01 39.22 -21.21
C GLY A 236 -0.27 37.81 -21.75
N ALA A 237 0.04 36.75 -20.98
CA ALA A 237 -0.21 35.36 -21.34
C ALA A 237 -1.66 34.94 -21.01
N PHE A 238 -2.65 35.72 -21.47
CA PHE A 238 -4.05 35.54 -21.09
C PHE A 238 -4.63 34.18 -21.47
N GLU A 239 -4.20 33.63 -22.61
CA GLU A 239 -4.64 32.30 -23.07
C GLU A 239 -4.19 31.16 -22.16
N LYS A 240 -3.13 31.35 -21.35
CA LYS A 240 -2.60 30.34 -20.43
C LYS A 240 -3.25 30.36 -19.06
N ILE A 241 -3.99 31.41 -18.72
CA ILE A 241 -4.64 31.55 -17.41
C ILE A 241 -5.68 30.44 -17.18
N PRO A 242 -6.58 30.10 -18.12
CA PRO A 242 -7.49 28.97 -17.96
C PRO A 242 -6.75 27.63 -17.77
N GLU A 243 -5.66 27.41 -18.51
CA GLU A 243 -4.82 26.20 -18.37
C GLU A 243 -4.18 26.11 -16.97
N PHE A 244 -3.64 27.22 -16.44
CA PHE A 244 -3.07 27.26 -15.09
C PHE A 244 -4.12 27.04 -14.00
N ILE A 245 -5.33 27.59 -14.17
CA ILE A 245 -6.43 27.36 -13.23
C ILE A 245 -6.85 25.88 -13.26
N ALA A 246 -6.98 25.30 -14.45
CA ALA A 246 -7.31 23.87 -14.60
C ALA A 246 -6.23 22.97 -13.97
N PHE A 247 -4.95 23.27 -14.21
CA PHE A 247 -3.83 22.55 -13.61
C PHE A 247 -3.82 22.66 -12.09
N ARG A 248 -4.01 23.88 -11.54
CA ARG A 248 -4.11 24.10 -10.09
C ARG A 248 -5.24 23.28 -9.47
N ASN A 249 -6.43 23.32 -10.08
CA ASN A 249 -7.59 22.60 -9.60
C ASN A 249 -7.36 21.08 -9.66
N ARG A 250 -6.75 20.59 -10.75
CA ARG A 250 -6.40 19.17 -10.91
C ARG A 250 -5.45 18.67 -9.82
N LEU A 251 -4.48 19.48 -9.40
CA LEU A 251 -3.56 19.13 -8.32
C LEU A 251 -4.18 19.27 -6.92
N ASN A 252 -4.97 20.32 -6.69
CA ASN A 252 -5.68 20.50 -5.42
C ASN A 252 -6.71 19.40 -5.17
N ASN A 253 -7.29 18.86 -6.25
CA ASN A 253 -8.24 17.78 -6.19
C ASN A 253 -7.58 16.41 -6.42
N SER A 254 -6.26 16.29 -6.31
CA SER A 254 -5.57 15.02 -6.50
C SER A 254 -6.01 13.98 -5.46
N LEU A 255 -6.36 12.78 -5.94
CA LEU A 255 -6.56 11.59 -5.11
C LEU A 255 -5.34 11.32 -4.23
N HIS A 256 -4.15 11.41 -4.81
CA HIS A 256 -2.91 11.13 -4.10
C HIS A 256 -2.66 12.14 -2.98
N PHE A 257 -3.00 13.42 -3.20
CA PHE A 257 -2.92 14.44 -2.15
C PHE A 257 -3.84 14.12 -0.96
N ALA A 258 -5.10 13.78 -1.23
CA ALA A 258 -6.06 13.42 -0.19
C ALA A 258 -5.62 12.16 0.59
N GLN A 259 -5.09 11.15 -0.10
CA GLN A 259 -4.54 9.94 0.51
C GLN A 259 -3.37 10.26 1.44
N VAL A 260 -2.36 10.99 0.94
CA VAL A 260 -1.17 11.31 1.74
C VAL A 260 -1.52 12.16 2.95
N ARG A 261 -2.41 13.15 2.80
CA ARG A 261 -2.86 13.98 3.94
C ARG A 261 -3.51 13.12 5.02
N THR A 262 -4.42 12.24 4.62
CA THR A 262 -5.16 11.36 5.54
C THR A 262 -4.22 10.37 6.23
N GLU A 263 -3.37 9.68 5.47
CA GLU A 263 -2.42 8.71 6.05
C GLU A 263 -1.34 9.38 6.89
N ARG A 264 -0.94 10.61 6.57
CA ARG A 264 -0.02 11.39 7.42
C ARG A 264 -0.63 11.65 8.80
N MET A 265 -1.86 12.16 8.83
CA MET A 265 -2.56 12.46 10.08
C MET A 265 -2.82 11.19 10.90
N LEU A 266 -3.23 10.10 10.26
CA LEU A 266 -3.40 8.80 10.91
C LEU A 266 -2.07 8.26 11.45
N LEU A 267 -0.97 8.41 10.71
CA LEU A 267 0.36 7.98 11.16
C LEU A 267 0.83 8.81 12.37
N ASP A 268 0.61 10.13 12.38
CA ASP A 268 0.96 10.98 13.52
C ASP A 268 0.19 10.58 14.79
N LEU A 269 -1.11 10.32 14.67
CA LEU A 269 -1.90 9.75 15.77
C LEU A 269 -1.35 8.39 16.21
N LEU A 270 -1.06 7.52 15.24
CA LEU A 270 -0.60 6.16 15.49
C LEU A 270 0.77 6.12 16.19
N LEU A 271 1.65 7.09 15.93
CA LEU A 271 3.00 7.10 16.53
C LEU A 271 3.08 7.90 17.83
N ASP A 272 2.24 8.92 18.02
CA ASP A 272 2.40 9.88 19.13
C ASP A 272 1.25 9.89 20.15
N ALA A 273 -0.01 9.81 19.68
CA ALA A 273 -1.18 10.04 20.53
C ALA A 273 -1.31 9.03 21.67
N ASN A 274 -1.43 9.51 22.90
CA ASN A 274 -1.42 8.81 24.18
C ASN A 274 -0.12 8.06 24.55
N ILE A 275 0.91 8.08 23.69
CA ILE A 275 2.28 7.66 24.03
C ILE A 275 3.00 8.83 24.69
N SER A 276 3.32 9.86 23.91
CA SER A 276 4.09 11.02 24.37
C SER A 276 3.18 12.23 24.66
N THR A 277 2.19 12.45 23.80
CA THR A 277 1.24 13.57 23.86
C THR A 277 -0.18 13.05 24.02
N SER A 278 -1.12 13.88 24.49
CA SER A 278 -2.52 13.43 24.61
C SER A 278 -3.20 13.34 23.23
N LEU A 279 -4.19 12.47 23.09
CA LEU A 279 -5.00 12.40 21.87
C LEU A 279 -5.64 13.75 21.51
N GLU A 280 -6.13 14.49 22.52
CA GLU A 280 -6.73 15.81 22.34
C GLU A 280 -5.75 16.86 21.80
N GLU A 281 -4.52 16.87 22.31
CA GLU A 281 -3.48 17.79 21.86
C GLU A 281 -3.06 17.54 20.41
N ASN A 282 -2.96 16.27 19.99
CA ASN A 282 -2.69 15.92 18.60
C ASN A 282 -3.81 16.34 17.66
N ILE A 283 -5.06 16.08 18.03
CA ILE A 283 -6.23 16.47 17.23
C ILE A 283 -6.28 17.99 17.07
N LYS A 284 -6.02 18.73 18.15
CA LYS A 284 -5.93 20.20 18.13
C LYS A 284 -4.79 20.70 17.24
N SER A 285 -3.58 20.12 17.34
CA SER A 285 -2.43 20.56 16.56
C SER A 285 -2.61 20.32 15.05
N MET A 286 -3.34 19.26 14.68
CA MET A 286 -3.69 18.97 13.29
C MET A 286 -4.95 19.71 12.80
N SER A 287 -5.61 20.49 13.65
CA SER A 287 -6.88 21.18 13.33
C SER A 287 -7.98 20.23 12.83
N LEU A 288 -8.06 19.03 13.42
CA LEU A 288 -9.06 18.03 13.03
C LEU A 288 -10.41 18.28 13.70
N SER A 289 -11.47 18.23 12.90
CA SER A 289 -12.86 18.31 13.36
C SER A 289 -13.67 17.14 12.81
N PRO A 290 -14.58 16.53 13.59
CA PRO A 290 -15.44 15.48 13.07
C PRO A 290 -16.44 16.01 12.03
N GLU A 291 -16.78 17.29 12.07
CA GLU A 291 -17.79 17.89 11.17
C GLU A 291 -17.22 18.27 9.81
N GLU A 292 -15.94 18.65 9.77
CA GLU A 292 -15.28 19.14 8.58
C GLU A 292 -14.67 18.00 7.77
N ASP A 293 -14.84 18.07 6.45
CA ASP A 293 -14.22 17.19 5.48
C ASP A 293 -13.69 18.03 4.33
N ASP A 294 -12.37 18.12 4.24
CA ASP A 294 -11.65 18.92 3.27
C ASP A 294 -11.21 18.08 2.05
N ILE A 295 -11.78 16.88 1.87
CA ILE A 295 -11.58 16.05 0.67
C ILE A 295 -12.63 16.43 -0.39
N PRO A 296 -12.21 16.79 -1.62
CA PRO A 296 -13.13 17.17 -2.69
C PRO A 296 -13.75 15.95 -3.38
N TRP A 297 -14.54 15.15 -2.65
CA TRP A 297 -15.07 13.85 -3.08
C TRP A 297 -15.67 13.82 -4.49
N LYS A 298 -16.34 14.90 -4.91
CA LYS A 298 -17.00 15.00 -6.22
C LYS A 298 -16.04 15.31 -7.38
N ASP A 299 -14.93 15.98 -7.09
CA ASP A 299 -14.00 16.50 -8.10
C ASP A 299 -12.64 15.81 -8.06
N LEU A 300 -12.50 14.74 -7.26
CA LEU A 300 -11.28 13.94 -7.12
C LEU A 300 -10.69 13.54 -8.48
N GLN A 301 -9.41 13.78 -8.65
CA GLN A 301 -8.64 13.49 -9.86
C GLN A 301 -7.61 12.40 -9.59
N ASP A 302 -7.68 11.31 -10.35
CA ASP A 302 -6.62 10.31 -10.36
C ASP A 302 -5.53 10.73 -11.35
N ASN A 303 -4.43 11.26 -10.80
CA ASN A 303 -3.29 11.72 -11.58
C ASN A 303 -2.15 10.69 -11.65
N ARG A 304 -2.34 9.49 -11.07
CA ARG A 304 -1.33 8.44 -11.06
C ARG A 304 -0.98 8.03 -12.49
N ASP A 305 0.31 7.93 -12.79
CA ASP A 305 0.77 7.39 -14.07
C ASP A 305 0.74 5.86 -14.03
N LEU A 306 -0.43 5.31 -14.33
CA LEU A 306 -0.65 3.87 -14.45
C LEU A 306 -0.02 3.26 -15.70
N THR A 307 0.77 4.02 -16.48
CA THR A 307 1.43 3.60 -17.73
C THR A 307 2.93 3.82 -17.71
N VAL A 308 3.50 4.19 -16.56
CA VAL A 308 4.93 4.47 -16.41
C VAL A 308 5.81 3.24 -16.69
N LEU A 309 5.30 2.03 -16.37
CA LEU A 309 5.94 0.76 -16.69
C LEU A 309 5.66 0.39 -18.15
N PHE A 310 6.72 0.11 -18.90
CA PHE A 310 6.56 -0.34 -20.28
C PHE A 310 5.76 -1.63 -20.35
N ASN A 311 4.78 -1.65 -21.26
CA ASN A 311 3.93 -2.80 -21.47
C ASN A 311 3.91 -3.24 -22.93
N TRP A 312 4.38 -4.47 -23.18
CA TRP A 312 4.37 -5.16 -24.47
C TRP A 312 3.34 -6.30 -24.51
N ASP A 313 2.48 -6.39 -23.51
CA ASP A 313 1.43 -7.39 -23.42
C ASP A 313 0.38 -7.17 -24.51
N SER A 314 -0.38 -8.22 -24.83
CA SER A 314 -1.48 -8.11 -25.76
C SER A 314 -2.62 -7.27 -25.19
N LYS A 315 -3.46 -6.69 -26.06
CA LYS A 315 -4.51 -5.74 -25.68
C LYS A 315 -5.50 -6.27 -24.63
N ASP A 316 -5.71 -7.59 -24.59
CA ASP A 316 -6.55 -8.29 -23.62
C ASP A 316 -5.91 -8.40 -22.22
N ARG A 317 -4.58 -8.22 -22.11
CA ARG A 317 -3.84 -8.27 -20.84
C ARG A 317 -3.27 -6.91 -20.43
N ASP A 318 -3.32 -5.92 -21.30
CA ASP A 318 -2.99 -4.53 -20.99
C ASP A 318 -4.04 -3.92 -20.04
N ILE A 319 -3.73 -2.75 -19.48
CA ILE A 319 -4.60 -2.04 -18.55
C ILE A 319 -5.78 -1.44 -19.34
N SER A 320 -6.97 -2.01 -19.14
CA SER A 320 -8.21 -1.51 -19.75
C SER A 320 -8.67 -0.20 -19.08
N VAL A 321 -9.55 0.53 -19.77
CA VAL A 321 -10.24 1.70 -19.19
C VAL A 321 -11.05 1.29 -17.96
N GLU A 322 -11.65 0.09 -18.00
CA GLU A 322 -12.37 -0.49 -16.87
C GLU A 322 -11.46 -0.73 -15.66
N HIS A 323 -10.24 -1.27 -15.84
CA HIS A 323 -9.28 -1.42 -14.76
C HIS A 323 -8.94 -0.09 -14.08
N ARG A 324 -8.81 1.00 -14.84
CA ARG A 324 -8.56 2.34 -14.29
C ARG A 324 -9.76 2.84 -13.48
N GLN A 325 -10.97 2.66 -14.00
CA GLN A 325 -12.19 3.07 -13.32
C GLN A 325 -12.40 2.28 -12.01
N LEU A 326 -12.21 0.96 -12.06
CA LEU A 326 -12.32 0.10 -10.87
C LEU A 326 -11.23 0.41 -9.85
N SER A 327 -10.00 0.70 -10.28
CA SER A 327 -8.95 1.13 -9.37
C SER A 327 -9.31 2.45 -8.68
N LEU A 328 -9.87 3.41 -9.40
CA LEU A 328 -10.31 4.67 -8.80
C LEU A 328 -11.46 4.45 -7.80
N GLU A 329 -12.46 3.64 -8.15
CA GLU A 329 -13.57 3.27 -7.24
C GLU A 329 -13.03 2.63 -5.95
N GLU A 330 -12.11 1.69 -6.07
CA GLU A 330 -11.48 1.01 -4.94
C GLU A 330 -10.70 1.98 -4.03
N GLU A 331 -9.90 2.86 -4.63
CA GLU A 331 -9.10 3.85 -3.89
C GLU A 331 -9.98 4.91 -3.21
N GLN A 332 -11.12 5.27 -3.82
CA GLN A 332 -12.12 6.17 -3.21
C GLN A 332 -12.80 5.52 -2.01
N ILE A 333 -13.24 4.26 -2.13
CA ILE A 333 -13.82 3.49 -1.01
C ILE A 333 -12.80 3.39 0.13
N TRP A 334 -11.56 3.02 -0.19
CA TRP A 334 -10.50 2.91 0.81
C TRP A 334 -10.21 4.26 1.48
N LEU A 335 -10.04 5.33 0.71
CA LEU A 335 -9.82 6.68 1.25
C LEU A 335 -10.98 7.13 2.14
N LEU A 336 -12.23 6.82 1.78
CA LEU A 336 -13.41 7.16 2.58
C LEU A 336 -13.41 6.45 3.93
N ILE A 337 -13.09 5.15 3.95
CA ILE A 337 -12.91 4.40 5.21
C ILE A 337 -11.87 5.10 6.09
N ARG A 338 -10.71 5.46 5.52
CA ARG A 338 -9.61 6.08 6.27
C ARG A 338 -9.94 7.48 6.78
N SER A 339 -10.59 8.32 5.96
CA SER A 339 -11.07 9.64 6.36
C SER A 339 -12.13 9.54 7.47
N LEU A 340 -13.08 8.62 7.36
CA LEU A 340 -14.09 8.39 8.38
C LEU A 340 -13.47 7.87 9.69
N THR A 341 -12.49 6.97 9.63
CA THR A 341 -11.71 6.54 10.81
C THR A 341 -11.05 7.75 11.49
N LEU A 342 -10.39 8.62 10.73
CA LEU A 342 -9.74 9.82 11.26
C LEU A 342 -10.74 10.77 11.94
N ARG A 343 -11.87 11.04 11.28
CA ARG A 343 -12.93 11.91 11.81
C ARG A 343 -13.62 11.31 13.03
N LEU A 344 -13.87 9.99 13.06
CA LEU A 344 -14.41 9.31 14.22
C LEU A 344 -13.46 9.35 15.42
N VAL A 345 -12.15 9.16 15.20
CA VAL A 345 -11.14 9.32 16.25
C VAL A 345 -11.12 10.75 16.77
N SER A 346 -11.26 11.77 15.90
CA SER A 346 -11.39 13.16 16.33
C SER A 346 -12.61 13.39 17.22
N GLY A 347 -13.72 12.71 16.92
CA GLY A 347 -14.97 12.74 17.67
C GLY A 347 -14.83 12.37 19.15
N LEU A 348 -13.92 11.45 19.50
CA LEU A 348 -13.65 11.04 20.89
C LEU A 348 -13.32 12.23 21.80
N THR A 349 -12.61 13.24 21.28
CA THR A 349 -12.21 14.41 22.06
C THR A 349 -13.33 15.42 22.21
N THR A 350 -14.25 15.48 21.25
CA THR A 350 -15.40 16.39 21.28
C THR A 350 -16.50 15.94 22.24
N LEU A 351 -16.57 14.63 22.54
CA LEU A 351 -17.54 14.03 23.43
C LEU A 351 -17.15 14.07 24.92
N ASN A 352 -15.88 14.38 25.24
CA ASN A 352 -15.45 14.52 26.63
C ASN A 352 -16.14 15.74 27.27
N HIS A 353 -17.10 15.51 28.17
CA HIS A 353 -17.63 16.57 29.01
C HIS A 353 -16.57 17.04 30.02
N THR A 354 -16.06 18.26 29.87
CA THR A 354 -15.67 19.06 31.02
C THR A 354 -16.91 19.19 31.91
N SER A 355 -16.82 18.69 33.13
CA SER A 355 -17.86 18.79 34.15
C SER A 355 -18.13 20.25 34.49
N GLU A 356 -18.98 20.93 33.71
CA GLU A 356 -19.67 22.11 34.20
C GLU A 356 -20.80 21.65 35.14
N PRO A 357 -20.96 22.28 36.31
CA PRO A 357 -22.04 21.96 37.21
C PRO A 357 -23.37 22.19 36.49
N LYS A 358 -24.26 21.19 36.51
CA LYS A 358 -25.64 21.22 35.97
C LYS A 358 -26.53 22.23 36.73
N ASN A 359 -26.18 23.53 36.69
CA ASN A 359 -26.96 24.65 37.21
C ASN A 359 -26.95 25.80 36.20
N SER A 360 -27.66 25.63 35.08
CA SER A 360 -28.32 26.68 34.26
C SER A 360 -28.74 26.01 32.94
N GLU A 361 -30.04 25.74 32.79
CA GLU A 361 -30.93 26.52 31.93
C GLU A 361 -30.57 26.50 30.44
N LYS A 362 -31.31 25.66 29.71
CA LYS A 362 -31.83 25.88 28.34
C LYS A 362 -31.12 26.98 27.53
N ALA A 363 -29.96 26.68 26.95
CA ALA A 363 -29.51 27.36 25.74
C ALA A 363 -30.13 26.61 24.54
N THR A 364 -31.01 27.29 23.82
CA THR A 364 -31.58 26.83 22.56
C THR A 364 -30.56 27.08 21.45
N GLU A 365 -29.71 26.08 21.16
CA GLU A 365 -28.88 26.08 19.97
C GLU A 365 -29.74 25.64 18.76
N ASN A 366 -30.37 26.62 18.11
CA ASN A 366 -31.09 26.37 16.87
C ASN A 366 -30.08 26.17 15.71
N GLY A 367 -29.99 24.96 15.18
CA GLY A 367 -29.41 24.68 13.86
C GLY A 367 -28.06 23.94 13.82
N VAL A 368 -27.41 23.67 14.95
CA VAL A 368 -26.18 22.85 15.00
C VAL A 368 -26.56 21.42 15.39
N SER A 369 -26.14 20.42 14.61
CA SER A 369 -26.28 19.01 15.00
C SER A 369 -25.61 18.81 16.36
N SER A 370 -26.25 18.11 17.29
CA SER A 370 -25.59 17.81 18.57
C SER A 370 -24.27 17.07 18.31
N LYS A 371 -23.23 17.31 19.12
CA LYS A 371 -21.90 16.68 18.93
C LYS A 371 -21.97 15.16 18.77
N ILE A 372 -22.83 14.52 19.57
CA ILE A 372 -23.12 13.07 19.44
C ILE A 372 -23.89 12.72 18.16
N GLY A 373 -24.79 13.59 17.68
CA GLY A 373 -25.49 13.42 16.40
C GLY A 373 -24.51 13.37 15.22
N THR A 374 -23.48 14.23 15.23
CA THR A 374 -22.39 14.19 14.25
C THR A 374 -21.67 12.85 14.28
N VAL A 375 -21.23 12.40 15.47
CA VAL A 375 -20.53 11.12 15.64
C VAL A 375 -21.39 9.94 15.20
N ARG A 376 -22.67 9.89 15.58
CA ARG A 376 -23.61 8.82 15.14
C ARG A 376 -23.76 8.79 13.62
N ASN A 377 -23.85 9.96 12.97
CA ASN A 377 -23.93 10.03 11.52
C ASN A 377 -22.64 9.52 10.85
N LEU A 378 -21.47 9.81 11.42
CA LEU A 378 -20.20 9.28 10.94
C LEU A 378 -20.09 7.76 11.12
N ILE A 379 -20.56 7.22 12.25
CA ILE A 379 -20.61 5.76 12.47
C ILE A 379 -21.47 5.10 11.40
N ARG A 380 -22.67 5.66 11.13
CA ARG A 380 -23.56 5.16 10.07
C ARG A 380 -22.87 5.19 8.70
N GLN A 381 -22.26 6.31 8.32
CA GLN A 381 -21.53 6.42 7.05
C GLN A 381 -20.37 5.41 6.96
N TYR A 382 -19.65 5.19 8.06
CA TYR A 382 -18.58 4.21 8.12
C TYR A 382 -19.11 2.79 7.88
N GLU A 383 -20.22 2.42 8.53
CA GLU A 383 -20.86 1.12 8.33
C GLU A 383 -21.38 0.92 6.91
N GLU A 384 -22.05 1.91 6.33
CA GLU A 384 -22.53 1.88 4.94
C GLU A 384 -21.37 1.77 3.94
N THR A 385 -20.25 2.43 4.22
CA THR A 385 -19.04 2.33 3.41
C THR A 385 -18.40 0.95 3.53
N LEU A 386 -18.38 0.34 4.73
CA LEU A 386 -17.90 -1.03 4.91
C LEU A 386 -18.75 -2.06 4.15
N ASP A 387 -20.07 -1.86 4.08
CA ASP A 387 -20.93 -2.77 3.33
C ASP A 387 -20.75 -2.58 1.81
N SER A 388 -20.58 -1.34 1.34
CA SER A 388 -20.20 -1.05 -0.06
C SER A 388 -18.84 -1.66 -0.40
N ALA A 389 -17.87 -1.60 0.51
CA ALA A 389 -16.56 -2.21 0.37
C ALA A 389 -16.63 -3.75 0.23
N LYS A 390 -17.48 -4.41 1.03
CA LYS A 390 -17.69 -5.86 0.90
C LYS A 390 -18.26 -6.22 -0.47
N GLN A 391 -19.29 -5.49 -0.93
CA GLN A 391 -19.88 -5.69 -2.26
C GLN A 391 -18.86 -5.47 -3.39
N PHE A 392 -17.98 -4.47 -3.26
CA PHE A 392 -16.90 -4.26 -4.21
C PHE A 392 -15.91 -5.44 -4.19
N ASN A 393 -15.51 -5.89 -2.99
CA ASN A 393 -14.57 -6.99 -2.82
C ASN A 393 -15.10 -8.34 -3.35
N GLU A 394 -16.41 -8.57 -3.28
CA GLU A 394 -17.08 -9.75 -3.86
C GLU A 394 -16.91 -9.85 -5.40
N ARG A 395 -16.62 -8.73 -6.08
CA ARG A 395 -16.33 -8.73 -7.53
C ARG A 395 -15.00 -9.42 -7.86
N MET A 396 -14.12 -9.65 -6.88
CA MET A 396 -12.85 -10.39 -7.02
C MET A 396 -11.98 -9.91 -8.19
N ILE A 397 -11.91 -8.59 -8.35
CA ILE A 397 -11.21 -7.93 -9.46
C ILE A 397 -9.71 -8.26 -9.38
N LYS A 398 -9.12 -8.61 -10.53
CA LYS A 398 -7.69 -8.86 -10.67
C LYS A 398 -7.09 -7.86 -11.64
N TYR A 399 -6.21 -6.99 -11.14
CA TYR A 399 -5.47 -6.09 -12.00
C TYR A 399 -4.25 -6.78 -12.63
N PRO A 400 -3.84 -6.38 -13.84
CA PRO A 400 -2.54 -6.76 -14.38
C PRO A 400 -1.40 -6.34 -13.44
N PHE A 401 -0.31 -7.11 -13.38
CA PHE A 401 0.81 -6.83 -12.47
C PHE A 401 1.43 -5.44 -12.69
N LEU A 402 1.61 -5.06 -13.95
CA LEU A 402 2.10 -3.75 -14.40
C LEU A 402 1.04 -2.64 -14.30
N GLY A 403 -0.19 -3.01 -13.93
CA GLY A 403 -1.31 -2.11 -13.74
C GLY A 403 -1.38 -1.47 -12.35
N PRO A 404 -2.53 -0.87 -12.02
CA PRO A 404 -2.71 -0.28 -10.70
C PRO A 404 -2.54 -1.33 -9.60
N PRO A 405 -1.77 -1.03 -8.53
CA PRO A 405 -1.78 -1.86 -7.34
C PRO A 405 -3.18 -1.89 -6.71
N SER A 406 -3.64 -3.08 -6.32
CA SER A 406 -4.84 -3.23 -5.49
C SER A 406 -4.70 -2.45 -4.19
N SER A 407 -5.84 -1.96 -3.69
CA SER A 407 -5.93 -1.27 -2.41
C SER A 407 -5.62 -2.21 -1.22
N ARG A 408 -5.64 -1.68 0.01
CA ARG A 408 -5.60 -2.51 1.24
C ARG A 408 -6.98 -3.04 1.63
N LEU A 409 -8.02 -2.71 0.86
CA LEU A 409 -9.42 -2.98 1.20
C LEU A 409 -9.69 -4.46 1.42
N ALA A 410 -9.23 -5.31 0.50
CA ALA A 410 -9.40 -6.75 0.59
C ALA A 410 -8.74 -7.33 1.86
N GLY A 411 -7.50 -6.92 2.16
CA GLY A 411 -6.79 -7.32 3.38
C GLY A 411 -7.45 -6.80 4.66
N PHE A 412 -7.96 -5.57 4.64
CA PHE A 412 -8.66 -4.96 5.77
C PHE A 412 -9.95 -5.68 6.13
N LEU A 413 -10.73 -6.08 5.12
CA LEU A 413 -11.93 -6.90 5.29
C LEU A 413 -11.57 -8.34 5.68
N GLY A 414 -10.61 -8.95 4.96
CA GLY A 414 -10.20 -10.34 5.15
C GLY A 414 -9.47 -10.62 6.46
N SER A 415 -8.84 -9.63 7.07
CA SER A 415 -8.19 -9.78 8.39
C SER A 415 -9.18 -9.69 9.56
N GLY A 416 -10.36 -9.11 9.37
CA GLY A 416 -11.30 -8.80 10.45
C GLY A 416 -10.98 -7.49 11.21
N SER A 417 -9.97 -6.73 10.76
CA SER A 417 -9.64 -5.42 11.34
C SER A 417 -10.81 -4.43 11.24
N CYS A 418 -11.56 -4.46 10.14
CA CYS A 418 -12.75 -3.63 9.96
C CYS A 418 -13.81 -3.84 11.05
N GLN A 419 -14.00 -5.10 11.48
CA GLN A 419 -14.97 -5.46 12.52
C GLN A 419 -14.50 -4.95 13.89
N CYS A 420 -13.21 -5.09 14.18
CA CYS A 420 -12.61 -4.56 15.41
C CYS A 420 -12.81 -3.04 15.53
N GLN A 421 -12.53 -2.29 14.45
CA GLN A 421 -12.72 -0.83 14.44
C GLN A 421 -14.20 -0.44 14.52
N LYS A 422 -15.08 -1.14 13.78
CA LYS A 422 -16.53 -0.93 13.84
C LYS A 422 -17.06 -1.07 15.26
N GLU A 423 -16.70 -2.14 15.96
CA GLU A 423 -17.15 -2.37 17.34
C GLU A 423 -16.62 -1.32 18.31
N ALA A 424 -15.36 -0.88 18.13
CA ALA A 424 -14.79 0.20 18.92
C ALA A 424 -15.57 1.51 18.73
N PHE A 425 -15.92 1.86 17.49
CA PHE A 425 -16.71 3.08 17.22
C PHE A 425 -18.16 2.97 17.71
N GLN A 426 -18.81 1.81 17.56
CA GLN A 426 -20.14 1.58 18.15
C GLN A 426 -20.12 1.70 19.68
N LEU A 427 -19.05 1.22 20.33
CA LEU A 427 -18.87 1.33 21.77
C LEU A 427 -18.80 2.80 22.22
N MET A 428 -18.22 3.70 21.41
CA MET A 428 -18.20 5.14 21.69
C MET A 428 -19.61 5.70 21.92
N ASN A 429 -20.59 5.32 21.09
CA ASN A 429 -21.97 5.73 21.25
C ASN A 429 -22.61 5.18 22.53
N ASP A 430 -22.41 3.88 22.79
CA ASP A 430 -22.99 3.22 23.95
C ASP A 430 -22.43 3.82 25.26
N ILE A 431 -21.15 4.18 25.30
CA ILE A 431 -20.52 4.88 26.44
C ILE A 431 -21.12 6.28 26.63
N TYR A 432 -21.37 7.03 25.55
CA TYR A 432 -21.99 8.36 25.66
C TYR A 432 -23.43 8.28 26.21
N GLU A 433 -24.20 7.27 25.80
CA GLU A 433 -25.53 7.02 26.36
C GLU A 433 -25.45 6.73 27.86
N LEU A 434 -24.49 5.89 28.28
CA LEU A 434 -24.23 5.65 29.70
C LEU A 434 -23.91 6.94 30.47
N ASP A 435 -23.06 7.82 29.92
CA ASP A 435 -22.72 9.09 30.56
C ASP A 435 -23.94 10.01 30.70
N THR A 436 -24.79 10.03 29.68
CA THR A 436 -26.00 10.87 29.63
C THR A 436 -27.05 10.43 30.65
N PHE A 437 -27.36 9.12 30.70
CA PHE A 437 -28.38 8.55 31.59
C PHE A 437 -27.87 8.31 33.02
N GLY A 438 -26.55 8.20 33.21
CA GLY A 438 -25.94 7.86 34.49
C GLY A 438 -26.12 6.38 34.86
N LEU A 439 -25.50 5.95 35.96
CA LEU A 439 -25.41 4.53 36.34
C LEU A 439 -26.73 3.89 36.83
N ASP A 440 -27.63 4.68 37.40
CA ASP A 440 -28.82 4.14 38.09
C ASP A 440 -29.94 3.80 37.09
N ASP A 441 -30.05 4.53 35.98
CA ASP A 441 -31.14 4.41 34.99
C ASP A 441 -30.70 3.76 33.65
N SER A 442 -29.58 3.03 33.63
CA SER A 442 -28.93 2.55 32.38
C SER A 442 -28.62 1.05 32.36
N CYS A 443 -29.38 0.21 33.07
CA CYS A 443 -29.13 -1.24 33.16
C CYS A 443 -28.98 -1.92 31.79
N GLU A 444 -29.88 -1.65 30.83
CA GLU A 444 -29.81 -2.23 29.48
C GLU A 444 -28.57 -1.77 28.71
N VAL A 445 -28.20 -0.50 28.83
CA VAL A 445 -26.99 0.07 28.20
C VAL A 445 -25.73 -0.55 28.80
N GLN A 446 -25.69 -0.75 30.12
CA GLN A 446 -24.57 -1.40 30.81
C GLN A 446 -24.39 -2.86 30.36
N GLU A 447 -25.48 -3.61 30.20
CA GLU A 447 -25.44 -4.98 29.68
C GLU A 447 -24.93 -5.01 28.23
N LYS A 448 -25.47 -4.12 27.38
CA LYS A 448 -25.04 -3.95 25.99
C LYS A 448 -23.54 -3.65 25.89
N ILE A 449 -23.04 -2.72 26.70
CA ILE A 449 -21.61 -2.41 26.78
C ILE A 449 -20.82 -3.65 27.22
N GLY A 450 -21.25 -4.34 28.27
CA GLY A 450 -20.56 -5.54 28.76
C GLY A 450 -20.43 -6.63 27.69
N ASN A 451 -21.47 -6.85 26.91
CA ASN A 451 -21.45 -7.81 25.79
C ASN A 451 -20.51 -7.35 24.66
N ARG A 452 -20.51 -6.06 24.34
CA ARG A 452 -19.63 -5.49 23.31
C ARG A 452 -18.15 -5.48 23.70
N LEU A 453 -17.83 -5.26 24.97
CA LEU A 453 -16.46 -5.40 25.46
C LEU A 453 -15.95 -6.84 25.26
N LYS A 454 -16.79 -7.84 25.57
CA LYS A 454 -16.45 -9.26 25.36
C LYS A 454 -16.29 -9.59 23.87
N SER A 455 -17.21 -9.14 23.01
CA SER A 455 -17.10 -9.36 21.56
C SER A 455 -15.86 -8.70 20.97
N SER A 456 -15.58 -7.45 21.38
CA SER A 456 -14.41 -6.69 20.92
C SER A 456 -13.11 -7.41 21.24
N LEU A 457 -12.98 -7.95 22.46
CA LEU A 457 -11.80 -8.73 22.83
C LEU A 457 -11.67 -10.03 22.01
N CYS A 458 -12.79 -10.71 21.76
CA CYS A 458 -12.83 -11.92 20.93
C CYS A 458 -12.38 -11.64 19.49
N HIS A 459 -12.90 -10.58 18.86
CA HIS A 459 -12.52 -10.20 17.50
C HIS A 459 -11.05 -9.77 17.40
N LEU A 460 -10.51 -9.08 18.41
CA LEU A 460 -9.08 -8.76 18.46
C LEU A 460 -8.20 -10.02 18.60
N GLN A 461 -8.65 -11.02 19.37
CA GLN A 461 -7.97 -12.31 19.46
C GLN A 461 -8.01 -13.08 18.13
N GLU A 462 -9.13 -13.02 17.42
CA GLU A 462 -9.26 -13.60 16.07
C GLU A 462 -8.36 -12.89 15.06
N LEU A 463 -8.33 -11.54 15.08
CA LEU A 463 -7.41 -10.76 14.25
C LEU A 463 -5.95 -11.15 14.52
N PHE A 464 -5.57 -11.27 15.80
CA PHE A 464 -4.23 -11.74 16.16
C PHE A 464 -3.97 -13.18 15.66
N HIS A 465 -4.96 -14.08 15.74
CA HIS A 465 -4.81 -15.43 15.19
C HIS A 465 -4.52 -15.40 13.68
N ARG A 466 -5.19 -14.52 12.93
CA ARG A 466 -4.94 -14.30 11.49
C ARG A 466 -3.61 -13.61 11.18
N CYS A 467 -2.95 -13.02 12.17
CA CYS A 467 -1.59 -12.49 12.03
C CYS A 467 -0.52 -13.60 12.12
N LYS A 468 -0.87 -14.81 12.56
CA LYS A 468 0.12 -15.88 12.76
C LYS A 468 0.49 -16.55 11.45
N GLY A 469 1.77 -16.64 11.17
CA GLY A 469 2.37 -17.36 10.06
C GLY A 469 3.88 -17.15 10.01
N ASP A 470 4.54 -17.81 9.07
CA ASP A 470 5.96 -17.60 8.79
C ASP A 470 6.11 -16.57 7.67
N LEU A 471 6.98 -15.58 7.87
CA LEU A 471 7.27 -14.54 6.89
C LEU A 471 8.04 -15.06 5.68
N LEU A 472 8.96 -15.97 5.94
CA LEU A 472 9.91 -16.51 5.00
C LEU A 472 10.05 -18.00 5.25
N VAL A 473 9.63 -18.83 4.30
CA VAL A 473 9.71 -20.29 4.40
C VAL A 473 10.63 -20.82 3.32
N PHE A 474 11.62 -21.60 3.74
CA PHE A 474 12.52 -22.34 2.85
C PHE A 474 12.13 -23.81 2.85
N GLN A 475 11.61 -24.30 1.73
CA GLN A 475 11.28 -25.72 1.53
C GLN A 475 11.71 -26.17 0.14
N ASP A 476 12.40 -27.31 0.04
CA ASP A 476 12.79 -27.95 -1.22
C ASP A 476 13.54 -27.04 -2.22
N GLY A 477 14.35 -26.11 -1.72
CA GLY A 477 15.06 -25.13 -2.56
C GLY A 477 14.15 -24.03 -3.13
N HIS A 478 12.97 -23.83 -2.56
CA HIS A 478 12.09 -22.69 -2.84
C HIS A 478 12.04 -21.75 -1.64
N CYS A 479 12.10 -20.45 -1.91
CA CYS A 479 11.87 -19.41 -0.92
C CYS A 479 10.50 -18.81 -1.16
N LYS A 480 9.59 -19.00 -0.21
CA LYS A 480 8.24 -18.43 -0.24
C LYS A 480 8.12 -17.32 0.80
N VAL A 481 7.62 -16.17 0.36
CA VAL A 481 7.34 -15.03 1.24
C VAL A 481 5.85 -14.92 1.54
N SER A 482 5.54 -14.45 2.74
CA SER A 482 4.17 -14.24 3.22
C SER A 482 3.96 -12.79 3.66
N PRO A 483 3.91 -11.81 2.72
CA PRO A 483 3.79 -10.39 3.06
C PRO A 483 2.51 -10.05 3.84
N HIS A 484 1.46 -10.85 3.67
CA HIS A 484 0.19 -10.70 4.40
C HIS A 484 0.34 -10.81 5.93
N VAL A 485 1.37 -11.50 6.43
CA VAL A 485 1.66 -11.57 7.88
C VAL A 485 2.02 -10.19 8.41
N ILE A 486 2.89 -9.44 7.73
CA ILE A 486 3.24 -8.07 8.10
C ILE A 486 2.01 -7.17 7.98
N GLU A 487 1.29 -7.25 6.87
CA GLU A 487 0.12 -6.41 6.65
C GLU A 487 -0.95 -6.64 7.73
N ASN A 488 -1.20 -7.90 8.12
CA ASN A 488 -2.12 -8.25 9.21
C ASN A 488 -1.62 -7.73 10.56
N LEU A 489 -0.32 -7.81 10.84
CA LEU A 489 0.27 -7.21 12.05
C LEU A 489 0.09 -5.69 12.09
N VAL A 490 0.27 -5.00 10.95
CA VAL A 490 0.00 -3.56 10.85
C VAL A 490 -1.49 -3.27 11.05
N PHE A 491 -2.41 -4.05 10.45
CA PHE A 491 -3.84 -3.93 10.71
C PHE A 491 -4.21 -4.15 12.18
N PHE A 492 -3.52 -5.08 12.86
CA PHE A 492 -3.68 -5.28 14.30
C PHE A 492 -3.25 -4.05 15.08
N VAL A 493 -2.08 -3.47 14.75
CA VAL A 493 -1.55 -2.25 15.40
C VAL A 493 -2.49 -1.06 15.20
N GLU A 494 -3.04 -0.88 14.00
CA GLU A 494 -4.03 0.16 13.72
C GLU A 494 -5.32 -0.06 14.52
N ALA A 495 -5.87 -1.29 14.51
CA ALA A 495 -7.11 -1.62 15.21
C ALA A 495 -6.98 -1.51 16.74
N ILE A 496 -5.90 -2.03 17.32
CA ILE A 496 -5.67 -1.95 18.77
C ILE A 496 -5.47 -0.49 19.21
N SER A 497 -4.86 0.36 18.38
CA SER A 497 -4.71 1.78 18.69
C SER A 497 -6.07 2.49 18.78
N VAL A 498 -6.98 2.25 17.82
CA VAL A 498 -8.36 2.75 17.88
C VAL A 498 -9.09 2.25 19.13
N VAL A 499 -8.98 0.95 19.43
CA VAL A 499 -9.58 0.35 20.64
C VAL A 499 -9.04 0.99 21.91
N LEU A 500 -7.72 1.23 22.00
CA LEU A 500 -7.10 1.88 23.16
C LEU A 500 -7.54 3.34 23.32
N TRP A 501 -7.73 4.08 22.22
CA TRP A 501 -8.26 5.45 22.27
C TRP A 501 -9.72 5.47 22.76
N VAL A 502 -10.58 4.59 22.24
CA VAL A 502 -11.98 4.44 22.72
C VAL A 502 -12.00 4.00 24.19
N SER A 503 -11.13 3.08 24.58
CA SER A 503 -11.00 2.63 25.98
C SER A 503 -10.53 3.76 26.89
N GLY A 504 -9.67 4.66 26.39
CA GLY A 504 -9.26 5.88 27.08
C GLY A 504 -10.43 6.83 27.35
N TYR A 505 -11.28 7.05 26.35
CA TYR A 505 -12.54 7.77 26.52
C TYR A 505 -13.45 7.10 27.56
N PHE A 506 -13.61 5.79 27.48
CA PHE A 506 -14.43 5.05 28.44
C PHE A 506 -13.92 5.18 29.89
N ALA A 507 -12.61 5.07 30.08
CA ALA A 507 -12.00 5.27 31.39
C ALA A 507 -12.22 6.71 31.91
N GLY A 508 -12.20 7.71 31.00
CA GLY A 508 -12.54 9.10 31.29
C GLY A 508 -13.95 9.26 31.86
N VAL A 509 -14.93 8.56 31.29
CA VAL A 509 -16.34 8.55 31.75
C VAL A 509 -16.52 7.79 33.07
N LEU A 510 -15.91 6.62 33.22
CA LEU A 510 -16.11 5.76 34.41
C LEU A 510 -15.42 6.30 35.68
N ARG A 511 -14.29 7.01 35.57
CA ARG A 511 -13.54 7.51 36.74
C ARG A 511 -14.36 8.45 37.64
N PRO A 512 -15.03 9.49 37.13
CA PRO A 512 -15.92 10.33 37.93
C PRO A 512 -17.02 9.51 38.62
N PHE A 513 -17.65 8.57 37.92
CA PHE A 513 -18.69 7.71 38.48
C PHE A 513 -18.15 6.85 39.64
N LYS A 514 -16.99 6.23 39.48
CA LYS A 514 -16.33 5.43 40.53
C LYS A 514 -16.00 6.27 41.76
N SER A 515 -15.44 7.47 41.56
CA SER A 515 -15.12 8.42 42.64
C SER A 515 -16.37 8.84 43.42
N ASN A 516 -17.45 9.16 42.71
CA ASN A 516 -18.73 9.53 43.31
C ASN A 516 -19.37 8.37 44.09
N LEU A 517 -19.27 7.13 43.58
CA LEU A 517 -19.77 5.94 44.26
C LEU A 517 -18.97 5.64 45.55
N GLN A 518 -17.65 5.81 45.53
CA GLN A 518 -16.80 5.70 46.72
C GLN A 518 -17.13 6.76 47.77
N LYS A 519 -17.41 8.01 47.36
CA LYS A 519 -17.87 9.08 48.26
C LYS A 519 -19.24 8.75 48.88
N LYS A 520 -20.18 8.20 48.09
CA LYS A 520 -21.49 7.74 48.59
C LYS A 520 -21.34 6.60 49.62
N LYS A 521 -20.48 5.60 49.35
CA LYS A 521 -20.16 4.50 50.29
C LYS A 521 -19.59 4.97 51.63
N LYS A 522 -18.80 6.05 51.64
CA LYS A 522 -18.29 6.65 52.89
C LYS A 522 -19.37 7.40 53.68
N LYS A 523 -20.43 7.89 53.02
CA LYS A 523 -21.51 8.68 53.64
C LYS A 523 -22.71 7.86 54.12
N LYS A 524 -23.07 6.77 53.42
CA LYS A 524 -24.15 5.86 53.81
C LYS A 524 -23.54 4.57 54.36
N LYS A 525 -23.95 4.13 55.57
CA LYS A 525 -23.48 2.88 56.21
C LYS A 525 -23.91 1.59 55.49
N ASP A 526 -24.73 1.69 54.44
CA ASP A 526 -25.23 0.55 53.67
C ASP A 526 -24.29 0.19 52.50
N SER A 527 -24.15 -1.11 52.23
CA SER A 527 -23.29 -1.64 51.17
C SER A 527 -23.87 -1.36 49.78
N VAL A 528 -23.52 -0.22 49.18
CA VAL A 528 -23.81 0.04 47.76
C VAL A 528 -23.07 -1.00 46.92
N ALA A 529 -23.78 -1.88 46.22
CA ALA A 529 -23.16 -2.85 45.30
C ALA A 529 -22.37 -2.10 44.22
N THR A 530 -21.20 -2.62 43.84
CA THR A 530 -20.43 -2.04 42.73
C THR A 530 -21.09 -2.43 41.41
N PRO A 531 -21.47 -1.48 40.54
CA PRO A 531 -22.08 -1.80 39.26
C PRO A 531 -21.21 -2.74 38.40
N PRO A 532 -21.81 -3.74 37.72
CA PRO A 532 -21.07 -4.73 36.91
C PRO A 532 -20.22 -4.12 35.79
N ILE A 533 -20.54 -2.90 35.34
CA ILE A 533 -19.78 -2.18 34.31
C ILE A 533 -18.31 -1.94 34.71
N PHE A 534 -18.05 -1.71 36.00
CA PHE A 534 -16.69 -1.48 36.50
C PHE A 534 -15.84 -2.75 36.47
N THR A 535 -16.42 -3.88 36.85
CA THR A 535 -15.74 -5.18 36.79
C THR A 535 -15.56 -5.61 35.33
N GLY A 536 -16.59 -5.48 34.49
CA GLY A 536 -16.51 -5.81 33.07
C GLY A 536 -15.45 -5.01 32.32
N PHE A 537 -15.33 -3.71 32.60
CA PHE A 537 -14.26 -2.89 32.01
C PHE A 537 -12.86 -3.27 32.53
N GLN A 538 -12.73 -3.57 33.82
CA GLN A 538 -11.44 -4.01 34.39
C GLN A 538 -10.99 -5.36 33.81
N ASP A 539 -11.91 -6.28 33.61
CA ASP A 539 -11.65 -7.57 32.95
C ASP A 539 -11.25 -7.37 31.49
N TYR A 540 -11.94 -6.47 30.78
CA TYR A 540 -11.60 -6.09 29.41
C TYR A 540 -10.19 -5.49 29.30
N VAL A 541 -9.83 -4.52 30.15
CA VAL A 541 -8.49 -3.92 30.19
C VAL A 541 -7.41 -4.97 30.49
N THR A 542 -7.70 -5.92 31.38
CA THR A 542 -6.80 -7.05 31.68
C THR A 542 -6.64 -7.96 30.46
N GLY A 543 -7.73 -8.26 29.76
CA GLY A 543 -7.72 -9.02 28.51
C GLY A 543 -6.91 -8.35 27.41
N LEU A 544 -7.05 -7.03 27.23
CA LEU A 544 -6.25 -6.24 26.29
C LEU A 544 -4.76 -6.28 26.65
N GLN A 545 -4.42 -6.18 27.94
CA GLN A 545 -3.05 -6.26 28.41
C GLN A 545 -2.42 -7.62 28.07
N THR A 546 -3.14 -8.71 28.35
CA THR A 546 -2.70 -10.08 28.03
C THR A 546 -2.53 -10.26 26.53
N LEU A 547 -3.49 -9.81 25.72
CA LEU A 547 -3.42 -9.91 24.27
C LEU A 547 -2.21 -9.16 23.71
N LEU A 548 -1.99 -7.90 24.11
CA LEU A 548 -0.84 -7.12 23.64
C LEU A 548 0.51 -7.72 24.07
N THR A 549 0.56 -8.32 25.27
CA THR A 549 1.75 -9.07 25.70
C THR A 549 2.01 -10.23 24.76
N ASN A 550 0.99 -11.04 24.48
CA ASN A 550 1.10 -12.20 23.59
C ASN A 550 1.52 -11.82 22.16
N VAL A 551 1.00 -10.70 21.62
CA VAL A 551 1.38 -10.23 20.28
C VAL A 551 2.83 -9.74 20.27
N THR A 552 3.26 -9.04 21.31
CA THR A 552 4.64 -8.55 21.44
C THR A 552 5.62 -9.73 21.55
N ASP A 553 5.28 -10.76 22.32
CA ASP A 553 6.08 -11.98 22.42
C ASP A 553 6.15 -12.72 21.08
N TYR A 554 5.03 -12.83 20.36
CA TYR A 554 5.00 -13.44 19.03
C TYR A 554 5.88 -12.70 18.01
N ILE A 555 5.86 -11.36 18.00
CA ILE A 555 6.74 -10.58 17.11
C ILE A 555 8.21 -10.82 17.44
N ARG A 556 8.57 -10.91 18.73
CA ARG A 556 9.94 -11.24 19.15
C ARG A 556 10.34 -12.64 18.70
N GLU A 557 9.43 -13.61 18.78
CA GLU A 557 9.66 -14.98 18.28
C GLU A 557 9.88 -14.98 16.76
N LEU A 558 9.06 -14.24 16.00
CA LEU A 558 9.24 -14.08 14.55
C LEU A 558 10.58 -13.41 14.21
N GLU A 559 10.95 -12.34 14.90
CA GLU A 559 12.22 -11.64 14.69
C GLU A 559 13.40 -12.60 14.95
N THR A 560 13.35 -13.35 16.06
CA THR A 560 14.39 -14.33 16.41
C THR A 560 14.47 -15.46 15.38
N SER A 561 13.32 -15.97 14.94
CA SER A 561 13.24 -17.00 13.90
C SER A 561 13.83 -16.51 12.59
N LEU A 562 13.45 -15.30 12.16
CA LEU A 562 13.93 -14.68 10.93
C LEU A 562 15.45 -14.47 10.99
N VAL A 563 15.98 -13.87 12.05
CA VAL A 563 17.45 -13.65 12.22
C VAL A 563 18.23 -14.96 12.26
N ALA A 564 17.63 -16.05 12.77
CA ALA A 564 18.26 -17.36 12.78
C ALA A 564 18.32 -18.05 11.40
N LEU A 565 17.55 -17.58 10.41
CA LEU A 565 17.57 -18.13 9.04
C LEU A 565 18.91 -17.80 8.36
N LYS A 566 19.66 -18.83 8.02
CA LYS A 566 20.86 -18.71 7.19
C LYS A 566 20.47 -18.53 5.73
N ILE A 567 20.60 -17.31 5.23
CA ILE A 567 20.30 -16.96 3.83
C ILE A 567 21.30 -17.64 2.86
N GLU A 568 22.48 -18.03 3.35
CA GLU A 568 23.54 -18.71 2.58
C GLU A 568 23.10 -20.04 1.94
N ASP A 569 22.04 -20.69 2.46
CA ASP A 569 21.52 -21.97 1.98
C ASP A 569 20.49 -21.85 0.84
N LEU A 570 20.33 -20.66 0.24
CA LEU A 570 19.56 -20.41 -0.99
C LEU A 570 20.14 -21.17 -2.20
N SER A 571 19.99 -22.49 -2.19
CA SER A 571 20.13 -23.34 -3.35
C SER A 571 18.76 -23.45 -4.00
N LEU A 572 18.49 -22.60 -4.98
CA LEU A 572 17.33 -22.76 -5.85
C LEU A 572 17.59 -24.00 -6.74
N ASN A 573 17.28 -25.18 -6.19
CA ASN A 573 17.73 -26.48 -6.73
C ASN A 573 17.08 -26.88 -8.06
N ASN A 574 16.06 -26.15 -8.51
CA ASN A 574 15.26 -26.49 -9.68
C ASN A 574 15.72 -25.78 -10.98
N VAL A 575 16.74 -24.94 -10.93
CA VAL A 575 17.32 -24.27 -12.12
C VAL A 575 18.84 -24.20 -12.00
N ASN A 576 19.56 -24.61 -13.05
CA ASN A 576 21.02 -24.45 -13.13
C ASN A 576 21.39 -22.97 -13.32
N PHE A 577 21.44 -22.23 -12.21
CA PHE A 577 21.91 -20.85 -12.21
C PHE A 577 23.42 -20.76 -12.39
N THR A 578 23.84 -19.78 -13.18
CA THR A 578 25.23 -19.33 -13.23
C THR A 578 25.66 -18.76 -11.87
N GLU A 579 26.95 -18.75 -11.58
CA GLU A 579 27.46 -18.19 -10.31
C GLU A 579 27.10 -16.71 -10.11
N GLU A 580 27.00 -15.95 -11.20
CA GLU A 580 26.58 -14.55 -11.17
C GLU A 580 25.08 -14.41 -10.83
N GLU A 581 24.21 -15.25 -11.41
CA GLU A 581 22.78 -15.29 -11.04
C GLU A 581 22.58 -15.70 -9.57
N LYS A 582 23.36 -16.67 -9.07
CA LYS A 582 23.33 -17.06 -7.65
C LYS A 582 23.74 -15.91 -6.74
N LYS A 583 24.69 -15.07 -7.17
CA LYS A 583 25.12 -13.89 -6.40
C LYS A 583 24.01 -12.86 -6.30
N PHE A 584 23.40 -12.48 -7.42
CA PHE A 584 22.31 -11.48 -7.42
C PHE A 584 21.03 -12.00 -6.73
N THR A 585 20.77 -13.30 -6.81
CA THR A 585 19.69 -13.95 -6.05
C THR A 585 19.92 -13.82 -4.55
N ARG A 586 21.12 -14.18 -4.06
CA ARG A 586 21.49 -14.03 -2.65
C ARG A 586 21.33 -12.60 -2.17
N MET A 587 21.87 -11.64 -2.91
CA MET A 587 21.72 -10.21 -2.61
C MET A 587 20.25 -9.78 -2.51
N SER A 588 19.40 -10.23 -3.44
CA SER A 588 17.98 -9.89 -3.44
C SER A 588 17.25 -10.47 -2.24
N SER A 589 17.57 -11.70 -1.85
CA SER A 589 17.00 -12.34 -0.67
C SER A 589 17.47 -11.71 0.63
N GLU A 590 18.73 -11.28 0.72
CA GLU A 590 19.26 -10.51 1.85
C GLU A 590 18.50 -9.18 2.01
N LYS A 591 18.24 -8.45 0.91
CA LYS A 591 17.42 -7.23 0.93
C LYS A 591 16.01 -7.49 1.45
N VAL A 592 15.35 -8.56 1.00
CA VAL A 592 14.00 -8.93 1.47
C VAL A 592 14.01 -9.28 2.96
N HIS A 593 14.97 -10.11 3.38
CA HIS A 593 15.13 -10.51 4.77
C HIS A 593 15.36 -9.31 5.70
N ASN A 594 16.32 -8.44 5.37
CA ASN A 594 16.64 -7.26 6.18
C ASN A 594 15.43 -6.33 6.29
N SER A 595 14.71 -6.13 5.18
CA SER A 595 13.49 -5.32 5.19
C SER A 595 12.41 -5.91 6.12
N PHE A 596 12.26 -7.24 6.19
CA PHE A 596 11.32 -7.88 7.12
C PHE A 596 11.73 -7.73 8.59
N VAL A 597 13.03 -7.89 8.89
CA VAL A 597 13.57 -7.66 10.24
C VAL A 597 13.26 -6.23 10.69
N HIS A 598 13.56 -5.23 9.84
CA HIS A 598 13.29 -3.83 10.16
C HIS A 598 11.78 -3.56 10.36
N SER A 599 10.92 -4.17 9.54
CA SER A 599 9.46 -4.05 9.69
C SER A 599 8.99 -4.55 11.05
N LEU A 600 9.45 -5.73 11.46
CA LEU A 600 9.09 -6.33 12.76
C LEU A 600 9.60 -5.49 13.93
N GLN A 601 10.79 -4.89 13.80
CA GLN A 601 11.36 -4.01 14.83
C GLN A 601 10.50 -2.76 15.05
N GLU A 602 10.15 -2.04 13.99
CA GLU A 602 9.30 -0.84 14.11
C GLU A 602 7.89 -1.18 14.63
N ILE A 603 7.28 -2.28 14.16
CA ILE A 603 5.98 -2.76 14.65
C ILE A 603 6.08 -3.14 16.14
N GLY A 604 7.10 -3.91 16.52
CA GLY A 604 7.33 -4.35 17.89
C GLY A 604 7.59 -3.20 18.85
N ASP A 605 8.39 -2.21 18.46
CA ASP A 605 8.66 -1.00 19.23
C ASP A 605 7.38 -0.20 19.50
N LEU A 606 6.55 -0.03 18.49
CA LEU A 606 5.29 0.68 18.64
C LEU A 606 4.33 -0.07 19.58
N LEU A 607 4.19 -1.39 19.43
CA LEU A 607 3.34 -2.19 20.32
C LEU A 607 3.83 -2.20 21.77
N ARG A 608 5.14 -2.23 22.01
CA ARG A 608 5.72 -2.07 23.35
C ARG A 608 5.31 -0.75 23.98
N LYS A 609 5.44 0.36 23.25
CA LYS A 609 5.00 1.70 23.72
C LYS A 609 3.50 1.71 24.00
N ARG A 610 2.68 1.09 23.13
CA ARG A 610 1.22 0.98 23.31
C ARG A 610 0.85 0.15 24.54
N LEU A 611 1.53 -0.95 24.81
CA LEU A 611 1.32 -1.78 26.00
C LEU A 611 1.53 -0.97 27.30
N GLU A 612 2.47 -0.05 27.33
CA GLU A 612 2.67 0.83 28.49
C GLU A 612 1.48 1.77 28.73
N THR A 613 0.81 2.22 27.67
CA THR A 613 -0.35 3.12 27.78
C THR A 613 -1.55 2.47 28.46
N ILE A 614 -1.68 1.13 28.43
CA ILE A 614 -2.77 0.40 29.12
C ILE A 614 -2.80 0.68 30.62
N LYS A 615 -1.64 0.94 31.25
CA LYS A 615 -1.58 1.29 32.67
C LYS A 615 -2.44 2.52 33.00
N LYS A 616 -2.56 3.45 32.04
CA LYS A 616 -3.40 4.65 32.12
C LYS A 616 -4.90 4.35 31.96
N LEU A 617 -5.34 3.11 31.71
CA LEU A 617 -6.75 2.74 31.59
C LEU A 617 -7.35 2.17 32.88
N LYS A 618 -6.53 1.81 33.87
CA LYS A 618 -7.02 1.31 35.17
C LYS A 618 -7.85 2.39 35.87
N LEU A 619 -8.98 1.97 36.44
CA LEU A 619 -10.00 2.85 37.07
C LEU A 619 -9.74 3.19 38.52
#